data_AF-A0A8J5MKB8-F1
#
_entry.id   AF-A0A8J5MKB8-F1
#
_cell.length_a   1.000
_cell.length_b   1.000
_cell.length_c   1.000
_cell.angle_alpha   90.00
_cell.angle_beta   90.00
_cell.angle_gamma   90.00
#
_symmetry.space_group_name_H-M   'P 1'
#
loop_
_entity.id
_entity.type
_entity.pdbx_description
1 polymer ?
#
loop_
_entity_poly.entity_id
_entity_poly.type
_entity_poly.pdbx_seq_one_letter_code
_entity_poly.pdbx_strand_id
1 'polypeptide(L)'
;MTALTDGLSLYEGLDAAQKELVACNHFRAPKLFTDSILSPCPYTAFQCPSYKHYVNGKCVSCGEDGRGCARLGLHADKWPGSNQNKSLVSLYLTTTAGPHYCLYHYLLKLDLADPGGVVGNLRGNLKVSFFADDGSLRDFNLTPERARTFARGRSYVFFIGHHENLSSAREALVQWTYEADMFNPLSYCVLFCDTSLRLAKLTFTSVDHVDNGGANEIERESSETTEESREVVMCHQQGLDMVRIKSEATVKVVSSASCFNVTRANITRAAATKQNNHTLDLLNAGLASLSSLFKDMNLIAR
;
A
#
# COMPACT_ATOMS: atom_id res chain seq x y z
N MET A 1 39.16 -26.24 -25.31
CA MET A 1 39.26 -26.83 -23.96
C MET A 1 40.67 -26.60 -23.47
N THR A 2 40.90 -25.52 -22.73
CA THR A 2 42.14 -25.34 -21.97
C THR A 2 41.84 -24.45 -20.78
N ALA A 3 42.16 -24.99 -19.61
CA ALA A 3 42.35 -24.31 -18.33
C ALA A 3 41.11 -23.70 -17.65
N LEU A 4 40.28 -24.59 -17.10
CA LEU A 4 39.76 -24.42 -15.74
C LEU A 4 40.92 -24.65 -14.77
N THR A 5 41.78 -23.65 -14.60
CA THR A 5 42.75 -23.62 -13.51
C THR A 5 42.70 -22.22 -12.95
N ASP A 6 41.70 -21.98 -12.10
CA ASP A 6 41.83 -21.03 -11.00
C ASP A 6 40.73 -21.39 -10.01
N GLY A 7 41.14 -22.10 -8.96
CA GLY A 7 40.37 -22.22 -7.74
C GLY A 7 40.37 -20.89 -6.99
N LEU A 8 39.94 -19.80 -7.64
CA LEU A 8 39.53 -18.58 -6.96
C LEU A 8 38.16 -18.85 -6.35
N SER A 9 38.17 -18.75 -5.04
CA SER A 9 37.24 -19.40 -4.12
C SER A 9 35.83 -18.85 -4.30
N LEU A 10 34.81 -19.68 -4.05
CA LEU A 10 33.43 -19.22 -3.75
C LEU A 10 33.45 -18.01 -2.79
N TYR A 11 34.43 -17.95 -1.89
CA TYR A 11 34.67 -16.83 -0.97
C TYR A 11 35.02 -15.51 -1.66
N GLU A 12 35.84 -15.50 -2.72
CA GLU A 12 36.18 -14.28 -3.46
C GLU A 12 35.01 -13.81 -4.33
N GLY A 13 34.24 -14.76 -4.90
CA GLY A 13 32.97 -14.45 -5.56
C GLY A 13 31.93 -13.86 -4.61
N LEU A 14 31.84 -14.38 -3.39
CA LEU A 14 30.95 -13.86 -2.34
C LEU A 14 31.40 -12.49 -1.81
N ASP A 15 32.70 -12.28 -1.61
CA ASP A 15 33.26 -10.99 -1.17
C ASP A 15 33.07 -9.91 -2.25
N ALA A 16 33.29 -10.23 -3.53
CA ALA A 16 33.01 -9.33 -4.64
C ALA A 16 31.51 -8.97 -4.71
N ALA A 17 30.62 -9.96 -4.61
CA ALA A 17 29.18 -9.74 -4.59
C ALA A 17 28.72 -8.91 -3.37
N GLN A 18 29.32 -9.15 -2.19
CA GLN A 18 29.04 -8.38 -0.99
C GLN A 18 29.53 -6.93 -1.11
N LYS A 19 30.74 -6.72 -1.65
CA LYS A 19 31.28 -5.38 -1.94
C LYS A 19 30.41 -4.63 -2.94
N GLU A 20 29.95 -5.30 -3.99
CA GLU A 20 29.04 -4.73 -4.99
C GLU A 20 27.68 -4.38 -4.38
N LEU A 21 27.13 -5.24 -3.52
CA LEU A 21 25.88 -4.98 -2.80
C LEU A 21 25.99 -3.78 -1.84
N VAL A 22 27.10 -3.70 -1.08
CA VAL A 22 27.38 -2.57 -0.18
C VAL A 22 27.54 -1.28 -0.98
N ALA A 23 28.28 -1.31 -2.09
CA ALA A 23 28.40 -0.18 -3.00
C ALA A 23 27.03 0.23 -3.56
N CYS A 24 26.20 -0.72 -4.01
CA CYS A 24 24.85 -0.46 -4.53
C CYS A 24 23.96 0.23 -3.49
N ASN A 25 23.98 -0.25 -2.24
CA ASN A 25 23.25 0.36 -1.14
C ASN A 25 23.77 1.77 -0.82
N HIS A 26 25.09 1.98 -0.82
CA HIS A 26 25.69 3.29 -0.59
C HIS A 26 25.31 4.31 -1.68
N PHE A 27 25.33 3.89 -2.95
CA PHE A 27 24.94 4.72 -4.10
C PHE A 27 23.43 4.95 -4.23
N ARG A 28 22.60 4.32 -3.39
CA ARG A 28 21.15 4.54 -3.42
C ARG A 28 20.75 5.95 -2.98
N ALA A 29 21.45 6.51 -2.00
CA ALA A 29 21.15 7.86 -1.49
C ALA A 29 21.25 8.96 -2.57
N PRO A 30 22.37 9.12 -3.32
CA PRO A 30 22.44 10.13 -4.37
C PRO A 30 21.45 9.87 -5.51
N LYS A 31 21.12 8.61 -5.82
CA LYS A 31 20.10 8.28 -6.83
C LYS A 31 18.70 8.75 -6.43
N LEU A 32 18.31 8.51 -5.17
CA LEU A 32 17.04 9.00 -4.63
C LEU A 32 16.99 10.53 -4.56
N PHE A 33 18.11 11.16 -4.20
CA PHE A 33 18.20 12.62 -4.19
C PHE A 33 18.01 13.20 -5.60
N THR A 34 18.71 12.68 -6.60
CA THR A 34 18.53 13.10 -8.00
C THR A 34 17.10 12.87 -8.49
N ASP A 35 16.50 11.71 -8.18
CA ASP A 35 15.13 11.44 -8.60
C ASP A 35 14.11 12.38 -7.92
N SER A 36 14.34 12.78 -6.67
CA SER A 36 13.49 13.77 -5.97
C SER A 36 13.46 15.15 -6.64
N ILE A 37 14.44 15.45 -7.50
CA ILE A 37 14.51 16.70 -8.28
C ILE A 37 13.78 16.55 -9.62
N LEU A 38 13.97 15.40 -10.27
CA LEU A 38 13.51 15.17 -11.64
C LEU A 38 12.09 14.63 -11.72
N SER A 39 11.59 14.03 -10.63
CA SER A 39 10.31 13.36 -10.55
C SER A 39 9.27 14.23 -9.81
N PRO A 40 7.99 14.21 -10.23
CA PRO A 40 6.90 14.82 -9.46
C PRO A 40 6.54 14.01 -8.20
N CYS A 41 7.23 12.92 -7.93
CA CYS A 41 6.97 12.05 -6.79
C CYS A 41 7.11 12.80 -5.45
N PRO A 42 6.16 12.66 -4.52
CA PRO A 42 6.21 13.38 -3.25
C PRO A 42 7.32 12.88 -2.33
N TYR A 43 7.75 11.62 -2.47
CA TYR A 43 8.73 10.95 -1.59
C TYR A 43 8.45 11.19 -0.10
N THR A 44 7.18 11.08 0.30
CA THR A 44 6.73 11.30 1.67
C THR A 44 7.35 10.27 2.60
N ALA A 45 8.12 10.73 3.57
CA ALA A 45 8.61 9.95 4.70
C ALA A 45 7.76 10.25 5.93
N PHE A 46 7.43 9.21 6.69
CA PHE A 46 6.58 9.31 7.86
C PHE A 46 7.40 9.13 9.14
N GLN A 47 7.22 10.02 10.10
CA GLN A 47 7.82 9.89 11.42
C GLN A 47 7.22 8.68 12.14
N CYS A 48 8.07 7.77 12.60
CA CYS A 48 7.62 6.55 13.25
C CYS A 48 8.65 6.06 14.28
N PRO A 49 8.25 5.32 15.33
CA PRO A 49 9.23 4.81 16.31
C PRO A 49 10.19 3.75 15.73
N SER A 50 9.78 3.04 14.68
CA SER A 50 10.64 2.08 13.97
C SER A 50 10.11 1.77 12.58
N TYR A 51 11.00 1.26 11.72
CA TYR A 51 10.63 0.77 10.39
C TYR A 51 9.54 -0.32 10.45
N LYS A 52 9.56 -1.18 11.47
CA LYS A 52 8.53 -2.22 11.69
C LYS A 52 7.15 -1.60 11.91
N HIS A 53 7.03 -0.49 12.64
CA HIS A 53 5.74 0.16 12.82
C HIS A 53 5.25 0.81 11.51
N TYR A 54 6.17 1.37 10.73
CA TYR A 54 5.89 1.97 9.43
C TYR A 54 5.35 0.94 8.43
N VAL A 55 6.04 -0.19 8.22
CA VAL A 55 5.56 -1.23 7.27
C VAL A 55 4.23 -1.86 7.68
N ASN A 56 3.87 -1.79 8.97
CA ASN A 56 2.57 -2.23 9.48
C ASN A 56 1.48 -1.14 9.36
N GLY A 57 1.76 -0.01 8.69
CA GLY A 57 0.82 1.08 8.46
C GLY A 57 0.42 1.87 9.71
N LYS A 58 1.22 1.82 10.80
CA LYS A 58 0.85 2.45 12.08
C LYS A 58 1.10 3.96 12.16
N CYS A 59 1.90 4.50 11.24
CA CYS A 59 2.41 5.88 11.29
C CYS A 59 2.13 6.67 10.01
N VAL A 60 1.04 6.37 9.29
CA VAL A 60 0.81 6.88 7.92
C VAL A 60 0.02 8.20 7.89
N SER A 61 0.14 9.02 8.93
CA SER A 61 -0.50 10.33 9.04
C SER A 61 0.54 11.39 9.40
N CYS A 62 0.46 12.56 8.74
CA CYS A 62 1.36 13.67 9.00
C CYS A 62 0.97 14.51 10.23
N GLY A 63 -0.15 14.21 10.88
CA GLY A 63 -0.73 15.05 11.92
C GLY A 63 -1.33 16.35 11.38
N GLU A 64 -2.09 17.07 12.21
CA GLU A 64 -2.72 18.33 11.80
C GLU A 64 -1.72 19.46 11.53
N ASP A 65 -0.55 19.39 12.17
CA ASP A 65 0.54 20.35 12.04
C ASP A 65 1.53 20.00 10.92
N GLY A 66 1.29 18.89 10.20
CA GLY A 66 2.14 18.40 9.12
C GLY A 66 3.52 17.92 9.58
N ARG A 67 3.83 17.93 10.89
CA ARG A 67 5.18 17.60 11.40
C ARG A 67 5.50 16.12 11.33
N GLY A 68 4.47 15.26 11.27
CA GLY A 68 4.62 13.81 11.18
C GLY A 68 5.14 13.32 9.83
N CYS A 69 5.33 14.19 8.83
CA CYS A 69 5.87 13.82 7.52
C CYS A 69 6.91 14.81 7.03
N ALA A 70 7.86 14.34 6.22
CA ALA A 70 8.78 15.19 5.46
C ALA A 70 9.01 14.58 4.07
N ARG A 71 9.38 15.39 3.09
CA ARG A 71 9.81 14.88 1.78
C ARG A 71 11.27 14.46 1.85
N LEU A 72 11.61 13.33 1.21
CA LEU A 72 13.00 12.98 0.98
C LEU A 72 13.59 13.86 -0.14
N GLY A 73 14.85 14.26 0.01
CA GLY A 73 15.62 14.87 -1.07
C GLY A 73 15.58 16.39 -1.07
N LEU A 74 15.47 17.02 -2.25
CA LEU A 74 15.61 18.47 -2.42
C LEU A 74 14.64 19.28 -1.54
N HIS A 75 13.41 18.78 -1.37
CA HIS A 75 12.35 19.47 -0.64
C HIS A 75 12.26 19.10 0.85
N ALA A 76 13.28 18.44 1.41
CA ALA A 76 13.33 18.10 2.82
C ALA A 76 13.41 19.35 3.73
N ASP A 77 13.93 20.46 3.21
CA ASP A 77 14.02 21.77 3.84
C ASP A 77 12.65 22.39 4.16
N LYS A 78 11.61 22.02 3.41
CA LYS A 78 10.23 22.48 3.60
C LYS A 78 9.51 21.84 4.80
N TRP A 79 10.16 20.91 5.50
CA TRP A 79 9.54 20.21 6.62
C TRP A 79 9.20 21.17 7.80
N PRO A 80 7.93 21.24 8.24
CA PRO A 80 7.53 22.14 9.32
C PRO A 80 8.24 21.89 10.66
N GLY A 81 8.75 20.68 10.89
CA GLY A 81 9.47 20.32 12.11
C GLY A 81 10.91 20.86 12.20
N SER A 82 11.44 21.45 11.11
CA SER A 82 12.82 21.95 11.04
C SER A 82 13.13 23.07 12.05
N ASN A 83 12.10 23.83 12.47
CA ASN A 83 12.24 25.00 13.34
C ASN A 83 12.28 24.67 14.85
N GLN A 84 12.28 23.39 15.24
CA GLN A 84 12.29 22.99 16.65
C GLN A 84 13.67 22.53 17.11
N ASN A 85 13.94 22.72 18.41
CA ASN A 85 15.21 22.40 19.08
C ASN A 85 15.75 21.00 18.70
N LYS A 86 16.74 20.95 17.78
CA LYS A 86 17.79 19.93 17.50
C LYS A 86 17.53 18.45 17.87
N SER A 87 16.30 17.98 18.01
CA SER A 87 16.01 16.59 18.30
C SER A 87 16.06 15.81 17.00
N LEU A 88 16.96 14.83 16.93
CA LEU A 88 17.00 13.89 15.82
C LEU A 88 15.67 13.15 15.73
N VAL A 89 15.03 13.20 14.56
CA VAL A 89 13.82 12.44 14.26
C VAL A 89 14.11 11.35 13.24
N SER A 90 13.41 10.23 13.34
CA SER A 90 13.48 9.16 12.35
C SER A 90 12.19 9.14 11.52
N LEU A 91 12.35 9.32 10.21
CA LEU A 91 11.27 9.17 9.24
C LEU A 91 11.56 7.99 8.32
N TYR A 92 10.51 7.31 7.88
CA TYR A 92 10.59 6.10 7.08
C TYR A 92 9.73 6.22 5.83
N LEU A 93 10.23 5.71 4.71
CA LEU A 93 9.48 5.50 3.47
C LEU A 93 9.93 4.19 2.82
N THR A 94 9.17 3.71 1.83
CA THR A 94 9.56 2.60 0.97
C THR A 94 9.83 3.11 -0.43
N THR A 95 10.79 2.51 -1.13
CA THR A 95 11.08 2.79 -2.55
C THR A 95 11.24 1.48 -3.31
N THR A 96 11.06 1.48 -4.63
CA THR A 96 11.26 0.26 -5.45
C THR A 96 12.74 0.00 -5.74
N ALA A 97 13.06 -1.16 -6.32
CA ALA A 97 14.43 -1.51 -6.73
C ALA A 97 14.80 -1.01 -8.14
N GLY A 98 13.82 -0.64 -8.98
CA GLY A 98 13.99 -0.33 -10.40
C GLY A 98 14.32 1.14 -10.69
N PRO A 99 14.42 1.54 -11.98
CA PRO A 99 14.89 2.88 -12.34
C PRO A 99 13.96 4.01 -11.86
N HIS A 100 12.70 3.67 -11.54
CA HIS A 100 11.72 4.56 -10.93
C HIS A 100 11.55 4.18 -9.45
N TYR A 101 12.28 4.87 -8.57
CA TYR A 101 12.28 4.55 -7.14
C TYR A 101 10.97 4.95 -6.43
N CYS A 102 10.17 5.81 -7.06
CA CYS A 102 8.96 6.35 -6.50
C CYS A 102 7.94 5.27 -6.11
N LEU A 103 7.33 5.46 -4.95
CA LEU A 103 6.14 4.73 -4.51
C LEU A 103 5.14 5.74 -3.97
N TYR A 104 3.94 5.69 -4.53
CA TYR A 104 2.75 6.29 -3.96
C TYR A 104 2.11 5.31 -2.97
N HIS A 105 1.83 5.77 -1.77
CA HIS A 105 1.36 4.98 -0.66
C HIS A 105 -0.14 5.21 -0.43
N TYR A 106 -0.84 4.12 -0.13
CA TYR A 106 -2.28 4.12 0.07
C TYR A 106 -2.68 3.27 1.26
N LEU A 107 -3.72 3.72 1.96
CA LEU A 107 -4.48 2.93 2.90
C LEU A 107 -5.74 2.39 2.21
N LEU A 108 -5.82 1.07 2.16
CA LEU A 108 -6.98 0.35 1.64
C LEU A 108 -7.73 -0.27 2.81
N LYS A 109 -8.96 0.19 3.05
CA LYS A 109 -9.85 -0.35 4.09
C LYS A 109 -11.01 -1.11 3.44
N LEU A 110 -11.12 -2.39 3.78
CA LEU A 110 -12.20 -3.27 3.37
C LEU A 110 -13.15 -3.46 4.54
N ASP A 111 -14.39 -3.01 4.39
CA ASP A 111 -15.47 -3.33 5.31
C ASP A 111 -16.24 -4.52 4.76
N LEU A 112 -16.18 -5.65 5.46
CA LEU A 112 -16.87 -6.88 5.05
C LEU A 112 -18.32 -6.84 5.50
N ALA A 113 -19.22 -7.34 4.66
CA ALA A 113 -20.62 -7.49 5.00
C ALA A 113 -20.82 -8.65 5.99
N ASP A 114 -21.80 -8.50 6.87
CA ASP A 114 -22.32 -9.59 7.68
C ASP A 114 -23.73 -9.95 7.19
N PRO A 115 -23.88 -11.03 6.40
CA PRO A 115 -25.20 -11.44 5.91
C PRO A 115 -26.09 -12.05 7.00
N GLY A 116 -25.59 -12.26 8.22
CA GLY A 116 -26.33 -12.94 9.29
C GLY A 116 -26.50 -14.44 9.04
N GLY A 117 -26.66 -15.22 10.11
CA GLY A 117 -26.97 -16.66 10.02
C GLY A 117 -25.79 -17.59 9.67
N VAL A 118 -24.64 -17.06 9.25
CA VAL A 118 -23.42 -17.85 8.97
C VAL A 118 -22.33 -17.50 9.97
N VAL A 119 -22.05 -18.42 10.90
CA VAL A 119 -21.04 -18.25 11.94
C VAL A 119 -19.73 -18.88 11.47
N GLY A 120 -18.65 -18.10 11.44
CA GLY A 120 -17.32 -18.61 11.14
C GLY A 120 -16.42 -17.59 10.48
N ASN A 121 -15.12 -17.75 10.70
CA ASN A 121 -14.12 -16.99 9.98
C ASN A 121 -13.81 -17.68 8.65
N LEU A 122 -13.67 -16.90 7.59
CA LEU A 122 -13.28 -17.39 6.28
C LEU A 122 -11.76 -17.31 6.14
N ARG A 123 -11.14 -18.37 5.62
CA ARG A 123 -9.72 -18.38 5.28
C ARG A 123 -9.56 -18.39 3.77
N GLY A 124 -8.64 -17.57 3.28
CA GLY A 124 -8.41 -17.46 1.85
C GLY A 124 -7.46 -16.33 1.47
N ASN A 125 -7.33 -16.16 0.16
CA ASN A 125 -6.48 -15.16 -0.47
C ASN A 125 -7.32 -14.02 -1.03
N LEU A 126 -6.76 -12.82 -0.97
CA LEU A 126 -7.44 -11.59 -1.36
C LEU A 126 -6.55 -10.79 -2.30
N LYS A 127 -7.09 -10.45 -3.46
CA LYS A 127 -6.44 -9.60 -4.46
C LYS A 127 -7.37 -8.43 -4.81
N VAL A 128 -6.80 -7.26 -5.03
CA VAL A 128 -7.54 -6.08 -5.46
C VAL A 128 -6.88 -5.50 -6.69
N SER A 129 -7.67 -5.17 -7.70
CA SER A 129 -7.20 -4.58 -8.94
C SER A 129 -7.88 -3.23 -9.16
N PHE A 130 -7.10 -2.16 -9.31
CA PHE A 130 -7.63 -0.82 -9.56
C PHE A 130 -7.63 -0.50 -11.05
N PHE A 131 -8.65 0.21 -11.52
CA PHE A 131 -8.64 0.80 -12.86
C PHE A 131 -7.82 2.09 -12.84
N ALA A 132 -6.75 2.12 -13.63
CA ALA A 132 -5.99 3.34 -13.91
C ALA A 132 -6.72 4.20 -14.97
N ASP A 133 -6.26 5.44 -15.15
CA ASP A 133 -6.89 6.41 -16.05
C ASP A 133 -6.81 5.98 -17.53
N ASP A 134 -5.82 5.16 -17.88
CA ASP A 134 -5.64 4.56 -19.20
C ASP A 134 -6.53 3.31 -19.43
N GLY A 135 -7.44 3.01 -18.49
CA GLY A 135 -8.32 1.83 -18.50
C GLY A 135 -7.65 0.55 -18.03
N SER A 136 -6.33 0.52 -17.88
CA SER A 136 -5.60 -0.69 -17.53
C SER A 136 -5.68 -1.03 -16.04
N LEU A 137 -5.55 -2.31 -15.71
CA LEU A 137 -5.66 -2.79 -14.33
C LEU A 137 -4.30 -2.77 -13.60
N ARG A 138 -4.34 -2.40 -12.32
CA ARG A 138 -3.19 -2.45 -11.40
C ARG A 138 -3.48 -3.37 -10.24
N ASP A 139 -2.75 -4.47 -10.19
CA ASP A 139 -3.00 -5.61 -9.34
C ASP A 139 -2.23 -5.54 -8.01
N PHE A 140 -2.94 -5.78 -6.91
CA PHE A 140 -2.39 -5.83 -5.56
C PHE A 140 -2.79 -7.15 -4.90
N ASN A 141 -1.81 -7.99 -4.59
CA ASN A 141 -2.04 -9.15 -3.74
C ASN A 141 -1.98 -8.70 -2.26
N LEU A 142 -3.12 -8.74 -1.57
CA LEU A 142 -3.22 -8.33 -0.17
C LEU A 142 -2.82 -9.45 0.80
N THR A 143 -2.67 -10.68 0.30
CA THR A 143 -2.25 -11.87 1.05
C THR A 143 -1.10 -12.59 0.31
N PRO A 144 0.06 -11.95 0.11
CA PRO A 144 1.12 -12.50 -0.75
C PRO A 144 1.84 -13.70 -0.14
N GLU A 145 1.95 -13.77 1.20
CA GLU A 145 2.69 -14.84 1.88
C GLU A 145 1.88 -16.12 2.02
N ARG A 146 0.62 -15.99 2.45
CA ARG A 146 -0.30 -17.10 2.74
C ARG A 146 -1.72 -16.59 2.89
N ALA A 147 -2.68 -17.50 2.74
CA ALA A 147 -4.08 -17.22 3.06
C ALA A 147 -4.24 -16.67 4.49
N ARG A 148 -5.08 -15.65 4.60
CA ARG A 148 -5.42 -14.97 5.86
C ARG A 148 -6.86 -15.27 6.25
N THR A 149 -7.13 -15.10 7.54
CA THR A 149 -8.44 -15.34 8.13
C THR A 149 -9.19 -14.02 8.28
N PHE A 150 -10.41 -13.99 7.75
CA PHE A 150 -11.30 -12.85 7.71
C PHE A 150 -12.61 -13.18 8.42
N ALA A 151 -12.99 -12.35 9.37
CA ALA A 151 -14.27 -12.41 10.06
C ALA A 151 -15.29 -11.54 9.31
N ARG A 152 -16.49 -12.09 9.10
CA ARG A 152 -17.62 -11.35 8.51
C ARG A 152 -17.98 -10.15 9.39
N GLY A 153 -18.47 -9.07 8.78
CA GLY A 153 -18.80 -7.83 9.49
C GLY A 153 -17.62 -7.03 10.05
N ARG A 154 -16.36 -7.46 9.82
CA ARG A 154 -15.16 -6.75 10.30
C ARG A 154 -14.51 -5.93 9.20
N SER A 155 -13.78 -4.91 9.65
CA SER A 155 -12.96 -4.06 8.78
C SER A 155 -11.50 -4.51 8.80
N TYR A 156 -10.87 -4.51 7.63
CA TYR A 156 -9.46 -4.84 7.45
C TYR A 156 -8.75 -3.70 6.74
N VAL A 157 -7.57 -3.32 7.21
CA VAL A 157 -6.78 -2.22 6.65
C VAL A 157 -5.46 -2.77 6.12
N PHE A 158 -5.12 -2.36 4.90
CA PHE A 158 -3.90 -2.73 4.20
C PHE A 158 -3.14 -1.46 3.82
N PHE A 159 -1.84 -1.45 4.11
CA PHE A 159 -0.93 -0.42 3.65
C PHE A 159 -0.24 -0.94 2.39
N ILE A 160 -0.52 -0.30 1.25
CA ILE A 160 -0.04 -0.72 -0.07
C ILE A 160 0.68 0.44 -0.76
N GLY A 161 1.57 0.12 -1.69
CA GLY A 161 2.28 1.11 -2.47
C GLY A 161 2.35 0.74 -3.95
N HIS A 162 2.34 1.74 -4.83
CA HIS A 162 2.44 1.56 -6.28
C HIS A 162 3.35 2.62 -6.90
N HIS A 163 4.03 2.31 -8.01
CA HIS A 163 4.98 3.23 -8.66
C HIS A 163 4.28 4.33 -9.46
N GLU A 164 3.05 4.08 -9.90
CA GLU A 164 2.16 5.07 -10.54
C GLU A 164 1.17 5.65 -9.53
N ASN A 165 0.74 6.88 -9.78
CA ASN A 165 -0.27 7.55 -8.98
C ASN A 165 -1.68 7.02 -9.34
N LEU A 166 -2.28 6.25 -8.44
CA LEU A 166 -3.65 5.71 -8.56
C LEU A 166 -4.68 6.58 -7.83
N SER A 167 -4.31 7.79 -7.42
CA SER A 167 -5.21 8.71 -6.71
C SER A 167 -6.38 9.20 -7.57
N SER A 168 -6.50 8.86 -8.85
CA SER A 168 -7.66 9.12 -9.71
C SER A 168 -8.64 7.93 -9.78
N ALA A 169 -8.21 6.70 -9.47
CA ALA A 169 -9.01 5.49 -9.59
C ALA A 169 -10.40 5.59 -8.92
N ARG A 170 -11.47 5.26 -9.65
CA ARG A 170 -12.86 5.34 -9.15
C ARG A 170 -13.46 3.98 -8.81
N GLU A 171 -12.91 2.93 -9.39
CA GLU A 171 -13.42 1.58 -9.29
C GLU A 171 -12.29 0.60 -9.04
N ALA A 172 -12.63 -0.51 -8.39
CA ALA A 172 -11.72 -1.62 -8.18
C ALA A 172 -12.45 -2.96 -8.32
N LEU A 173 -11.69 -3.99 -8.66
CA LEU A 173 -12.10 -5.38 -8.65
C LEU A 173 -11.51 -6.06 -7.43
N VAL A 174 -12.34 -6.63 -6.58
CA VAL A 174 -11.93 -7.38 -5.39
C VAL A 174 -12.11 -8.87 -5.67
N GLN A 175 -11.01 -9.62 -5.67
CA GLN A 175 -10.98 -11.04 -5.96
C GLN A 175 -10.73 -11.84 -4.67
N TRP A 176 -11.58 -12.83 -4.41
CA TRP A 176 -11.50 -13.69 -3.23
C TRP A 176 -11.28 -15.15 -3.62
N THR A 177 -10.33 -15.82 -2.99
CA THR A 177 -10.14 -17.27 -3.20
C THR A 177 -10.14 -17.98 -1.87
N TYR A 178 -11.19 -18.74 -1.60
CA TYR A 178 -11.31 -19.56 -0.41
C TYR A 178 -10.19 -20.62 -0.36
N GLU A 179 -9.56 -20.78 0.81
CA GLU A 179 -8.52 -21.78 1.06
C GLU A 179 -8.74 -22.39 2.45
N ALA A 180 -9.07 -23.68 2.49
CA ALA A 180 -9.24 -24.41 3.74
C ALA A 180 -7.90 -24.54 4.49
N ASP A 181 -7.96 -24.61 5.82
CA ASP A 181 -6.80 -24.90 6.65
C ASP A 181 -6.57 -26.41 6.72
N MET A 182 -5.42 -26.86 6.21
CA MET A 182 -5.05 -28.27 6.17
C MET A 182 -4.97 -28.94 7.55
N PHE A 183 -4.77 -28.16 8.62
CA PHE A 183 -4.63 -28.68 9.98
C PHE A 183 -5.90 -28.50 10.83
N ASN A 184 -6.92 -27.82 10.30
CA ASN A 184 -8.18 -27.63 10.98
C ASN A 184 -9.32 -28.28 10.18
N PRO A 185 -9.79 -29.48 10.58
CA PRO A 185 -10.85 -30.19 9.85
C PRO A 185 -12.17 -29.41 9.82
N LEU A 186 -12.42 -28.53 10.81
CA LEU A 186 -13.61 -27.67 10.84
C LEU A 186 -13.58 -26.55 9.80
N SER A 187 -12.43 -26.31 9.17
CA SER A 187 -12.34 -25.35 8.09
C SER A 187 -12.88 -25.90 6.78
N TYR A 188 -12.80 -27.21 6.51
CA TYR A 188 -13.19 -27.78 5.22
C TYR A 188 -14.68 -27.59 4.97
N CYS A 189 -15.01 -26.86 3.90
CA CYS A 189 -16.39 -26.73 3.47
C CYS A 189 -16.80 -27.95 2.64
N VAL A 190 -17.47 -28.91 3.28
CA VAL A 190 -17.88 -30.17 2.64
C VAL A 190 -19.32 -30.10 2.14
N LEU A 191 -20.26 -29.62 2.97
CA LEU A 191 -21.68 -29.50 2.61
C LEU A 191 -22.31 -28.24 3.24
N PHE A 192 -23.14 -27.53 2.47
CA PHE A 192 -23.97 -26.40 2.92
C PHE A 192 -23.25 -25.25 3.64
N CYS A 193 -22.05 -24.87 3.19
CA CYS A 193 -21.33 -23.71 3.73
C CYS A 193 -21.18 -22.60 2.70
N ASP A 194 -21.35 -21.38 3.18
CA ASP A 194 -21.07 -20.17 2.40
C ASP A 194 -19.61 -19.79 2.61
N THR A 195 -18.81 -19.95 1.56
CA THR A 195 -17.40 -19.53 1.52
C THR A 195 -17.20 -18.17 0.84
N SER A 196 -18.30 -17.49 0.47
CA SER A 196 -18.25 -16.18 -0.16
C SER A 196 -17.84 -15.09 0.84
N LEU A 197 -16.84 -14.30 0.45
CA LEU A 197 -16.46 -13.09 1.17
C LEU A 197 -17.21 -11.91 0.55
N ARG A 198 -18.19 -11.36 1.26
CA ARG A 198 -18.98 -10.23 0.77
C ARG A 198 -18.36 -8.91 1.23
N LEU A 199 -18.18 -7.99 0.29
CA LEU A 199 -17.68 -6.64 0.56
C LEU A 199 -18.86 -5.69 0.74
N ALA A 200 -18.91 -4.98 1.86
CA ALA A 200 -19.88 -3.90 2.06
C ALA A 200 -19.36 -2.57 1.54
N LYS A 201 -18.09 -2.25 1.81
CA LYS A 201 -17.47 -0.98 1.40
C LYS A 201 -15.98 -1.13 1.17
N LEU A 202 -15.50 -0.48 0.11
CA LEU A 202 -14.08 -0.30 -0.16
C LEU A 202 -13.72 1.17 0.03
N THR A 203 -12.79 1.45 0.93
CA THR A 203 -12.24 2.79 1.13
C THR A 203 -10.78 2.81 0.69
N PHE A 204 -10.44 3.75 -0.19
CA PHE A 204 -9.08 3.92 -0.70
C PHE A 204 -8.64 5.36 -0.46
N THR A 205 -7.56 5.51 0.30
CA THR A 205 -7.05 6.81 0.73
C THR A 205 -5.57 6.94 0.37
N SER A 206 -5.23 7.98 -0.39
CA SER A 206 -3.84 8.40 -0.58
C SER A 206 -3.31 8.94 0.73
N VAL A 207 -2.13 8.48 1.15
CA VAL A 207 -1.48 8.98 2.37
C VAL A 207 -0.32 9.93 2.09
N ASP A 208 0.18 9.96 0.86
CA ASP A 208 1.17 10.96 0.47
C ASP A 208 0.53 12.35 0.45
N HIS A 209 1.02 13.22 1.33
CA HIS A 209 0.59 14.61 1.40
C HIS A 209 1.41 15.46 0.42
N VAL A 210 0.72 16.01 -0.58
CA VAL A 210 1.25 17.12 -1.37
C VAL A 210 0.88 18.39 -0.63
N ASP A 211 1.85 19.04 0.01
CA ASP A 211 1.66 20.41 0.52
C ASP A 211 1.14 21.31 -0.62
N ASN A 212 -0.07 21.83 -0.47
CA ASN A 212 -0.60 22.97 -1.22
C ASN A 212 0.11 24.25 -0.75
N GLY A 213 1.42 24.33 -0.99
CA GLY A 213 2.27 25.44 -0.57
C GLY A 213 3.18 25.95 -1.69
N GLY A 214 2.74 25.85 -2.95
CA GLY A 214 3.51 26.37 -4.09
C GLY A 214 3.12 25.82 -5.45
N ALA A 215 1.83 25.56 -5.70
CA ALA A 215 1.36 25.35 -7.06
C ALA A 215 0.81 26.69 -7.57
N ASN A 216 1.60 27.38 -8.40
CA ASN A 216 1.02 28.29 -9.38
C ASN A 216 0.09 27.44 -10.24
N GLU A 217 -1.19 27.67 -10.06
CA GLU A 217 -2.28 27.15 -10.86
C GLU A 217 -2.09 27.68 -12.29
N ILE A 218 -1.40 26.91 -13.13
CA ILE A 218 -1.52 27.09 -14.58
C ILE A 218 -2.87 26.48 -14.92
N GLU A 219 -3.89 27.33 -14.93
CA GLU A 219 -5.17 27.07 -15.57
C GLU A 219 -4.89 26.55 -16.99
N ARG A 220 -5.06 25.24 -17.17
CA ARG A 220 -5.22 24.66 -18.50
C ARG A 220 -6.70 24.54 -18.74
N GLU A 221 -7.17 25.50 -19.51
CA GLU A 221 -8.44 25.57 -20.20
C GLU A 221 -8.94 24.19 -20.61
N SER A 222 -10.05 23.77 -20.00
CA SER A 222 -10.76 22.54 -20.31
C SER A 222 -11.39 22.68 -21.70
N SER A 223 -10.75 22.07 -22.69
CA SER A 223 -11.40 21.78 -23.98
C SER A 223 -12.29 20.55 -23.80
N GLU A 224 -13.57 20.80 -23.95
CA GLU A 224 -14.66 19.84 -24.00
C GLU A 224 -14.59 19.05 -25.31
N THR A 225 -14.27 17.76 -25.27
CA THR A 225 -14.69 16.82 -26.33
C THR A 225 -14.83 15.39 -25.83
N THR A 226 -16.05 14.89 -26.06
CA THR A 226 -16.42 13.55 -26.53
C THR A 226 -16.21 12.35 -25.62
N GLU A 227 -17.35 11.87 -25.15
CA GLU A 227 -17.70 10.55 -24.62
C GLU A 227 -16.85 9.40 -25.18
N GLU A 228 -15.75 9.10 -24.51
CA GLU A 228 -14.86 7.98 -24.86
C GLU A 228 -15.27 6.73 -24.07
N SER A 229 -15.82 5.77 -24.83
CA SER A 229 -15.90 4.32 -24.58
C SER A 229 -15.72 3.84 -23.13
N ARG A 230 -16.83 3.65 -22.41
CA ARG A 230 -16.84 2.90 -21.14
C ARG A 230 -16.44 1.44 -21.42
N GLU A 231 -15.24 1.04 -21.00
CA GLU A 231 -14.79 -0.34 -21.11
C GLU A 231 -15.66 -1.26 -20.23
N VAL A 232 -16.34 -2.22 -20.85
CA VAL A 232 -17.21 -3.18 -20.18
C VAL A 232 -16.41 -4.44 -19.90
N VAL A 233 -16.10 -4.69 -18.63
CA VAL A 233 -15.52 -5.98 -18.20
C VAL A 233 -16.66 -6.98 -18.04
N MET A 234 -16.77 -7.93 -18.98
CA MET A 234 -17.72 -9.03 -18.91
C MET A 234 -17.05 -10.32 -18.41
N CYS A 235 -17.73 -11.03 -17.50
CA CYS A 235 -17.41 -12.41 -17.14
C CYS A 235 -18.47 -13.32 -17.76
N HIS A 236 -18.06 -14.22 -18.66
CA HIS A 236 -18.97 -15.19 -19.29
C HIS A 236 -18.77 -16.57 -18.65
N GLN A 237 -19.85 -17.12 -18.08
CA GLN A 237 -19.88 -18.46 -17.51
C GLN A 237 -20.44 -19.43 -18.57
N GLN A 238 -19.53 -20.15 -19.23
CA GLN A 238 -19.80 -21.28 -20.14
C GLN A 238 -20.76 -21.04 -21.33
N GLY A 239 -20.23 -21.34 -22.52
CA GLY A 239 -20.80 -21.00 -23.82
C GLY A 239 -22.24 -21.42 -24.08
N LEU A 240 -22.99 -20.52 -24.72
CA LEU A 240 -23.74 -20.77 -25.96
C LEU A 240 -24.44 -19.51 -26.52
N ASP A 241 -23.93 -18.29 -26.29
CA ASP A 241 -24.47 -17.09 -26.94
C ASP A 241 -23.40 -16.27 -27.66
N MET A 242 -23.67 -15.98 -28.94
CA MET A 242 -22.85 -15.10 -29.75
C MET A 242 -23.03 -13.65 -29.28
N VAL A 243 -22.01 -13.07 -28.65
CA VAL A 243 -21.96 -11.64 -28.37
C VAL A 243 -21.61 -10.90 -29.67
N ARG A 244 -22.57 -10.14 -30.23
CA ARG A 244 -22.31 -9.26 -31.38
C ARG A 244 -21.68 -7.94 -30.90
N ILE A 245 -20.39 -7.76 -31.20
CA ILE A 245 -19.65 -6.52 -30.96
C ILE A 245 -19.76 -5.64 -32.22
N LYS A 246 -20.01 -4.34 -32.06
CA LYS A 246 -20.04 -3.38 -33.18
C LYS A 246 -18.64 -3.27 -33.80
N SER A 247 -18.57 -3.12 -35.13
CA SER A 247 -17.35 -3.30 -35.95
C SER A 247 -16.19 -2.33 -35.69
N GLU A 248 -16.33 -1.36 -34.78
CA GLU A 248 -15.35 -0.29 -34.56
C GLU A 248 -14.60 -0.41 -33.22
N ALA A 249 -14.84 -1.46 -32.42
CA ALA A 249 -14.15 -1.67 -31.15
C ALA A 249 -13.05 -2.74 -31.25
N THR A 250 -11.79 -2.37 -30.96
CA THR A 250 -10.68 -3.30 -30.72
C THR A 250 -10.69 -3.76 -29.26
N VAL A 251 -11.02 -5.03 -29.02
CA VAL A 251 -11.03 -5.62 -27.67
C VAL A 251 -9.80 -6.52 -27.49
N LYS A 252 -8.96 -6.23 -26.49
CA LYS A 252 -7.88 -7.13 -26.07
C LYS A 252 -8.45 -8.16 -25.11
N VAL A 253 -8.69 -9.37 -25.60
CA VAL A 253 -9.28 -10.46 -24.82
C VAL A 253 -8.18 -11.16 -24.01
N VAL A 254 -8.25 -11.08 -22.69
CA VAL A 254 -7.42 -11.90 -21.79
C VAL A 254 -8.35 -12.75 -20.93
N SER A 255 -8.39 -14.06 -21.19
CA SER A 255 -9.11 -15.02 -20.36
C SER A 255 -8.23 -15.42 -19.17
N SER A 256 -8.78 -15.32 -17.96
CA SER A 256 -8.15 -15.86 -16.75
C SER A 256 -9.08 -16.91 -16.14
N ALA A 257 -8.53 -18.03 -15.69
CA ALA A 257 -9.28 -19.16 -15.12
C ALA A 257 -9.96 -18.86 -13.76
N SER A 258 -9.99 -17.62 -13.28
CA SER A 258 -10.35 -17.22 -11.91
C SER A 258 -11.58 -16.31 -11.78
N CYS A 259 -12.39 -16.17 -12.83
CA CYS A 259 -13.47 -15.17 -12.88
C CYS A 259 -14.71 -15.40 -11.98
N PHE A 260 -14.80 -16.47 -11.19
CA PHE A 260 -16.01 -16.76 -10.39
C PHE A 260 -16.12 -15.96 -9.09
N ASN A 261 -15.01 -15.38 -8.61
CA ASN A 261 -14.96 -14.73 -7.30
C ASN A 261 -14.49 -13.27 -7.38
N VAL A 262 -15.01 -12.50 -8.33
CA VAL A 262 -14.63 -11.09 -8.52
C VAL A 262 -15.83 -10.19 -8.22
N THR A 263 -15.66 -9.26 -7.29
CA THR A 263 -16.64 -8.23 -6.96
C THR A 263 -16.16 -6.88 -7.46
N ARG A 264 -16.92 -6.23 -8.35
CA ARG A 264 -16.67 -4.83 -8.71
C ARG A 264 -17.16 -3.92 -7.58
N ALA A 265 -16.32 -3.01 -7.12
CA ALA A 265 -16.60 -2.11 -6.02
C ALA A 265 -16.30 -0.66 -6.40
N ASN A 266 -17.24 0.24 -6.10
CA ASN A 266 -17.00 1.67 -6.18
C ASN A 266 -16.11 2.10 -5.02
N ILE A 267 -15.10 2.90 -5.31
CA ILE A 267 -14.15 3.37 -4.32
C ILE A 267 -14.78 4.53 -3.56
N THR A 268 -14.96 4.36 -2.26
CA THR A 268 -15.21 5.51 -1.38
C THR A 268 -13.88 6.15 -1.01
N ARG A 269 -13.73 7.44 -1.27
CA ARG A 269 -12.55 8.18 -0.84
C ARG A 269 -12.82 8.75 0.53
N ALA A 270 -12.01 8.37 1.51
CA ALA A 270 -11.90 9.15 2.72
C ALA A 270 -10.83 10.23 2.47
N ALA A 271 -11.17 11.48 2.72
CA ALA A 271 -10.17 12.52 2.93
C ALA A 271 -9.24 12.03 4.04
N ALA A 272 -7.93 12.27 3.92
CA ALA A 272 -6.96 11.94 4.96
C ALA A 272 -7.50 12.47 6.30
N THR A 273 -7.96 11.58 7.16
CA THR A 273 -8.61 11.95 8.41
C THR A 273 -7.58 12.64 9.28
N LYS A 274 -7.87 13.89 9.67
CA LYS A 274 -7.33 14.51 10.87
C LYS A 274 -7.60 13.56 12.03
N GLN A 275 -6.58 12.84 12.50
CA GLN A 275 -6.70 12.04 13.71
C GLN A 275 -6.78 13.02 14.90
N ASN A 276 -8.00 13.24 15.40
CA ASN A 276 -8.19 13.88 16.70
C ASN A 276 -7.71 12.92 17.79
N ASN A 277 -6.49 13.12 18.29
CA ASN A 277 -5.89 12.37 19.40
C ASN A 277 -6.48 12.76 20.77
N HIS A 278 -7.80 12.95 20.87
CA HIS A 278 -8.42 13.40 22.12
C HIS A 278 -8.59 12.30 23.18
N THR A 279 -8.18 11.05 22.92
CA THR A 279 -8.28 9.92 23.85
C THR A 279 -6.94 9.46 24.44
N LEU A 280 -5.82 10.11 24.09
CA LEU A 280 -4.49 9.81 24.65
C LEU A 280 -4.09 10.73 25.82
N ASP A 281 -4.78 11.84 26.04
CA ASP A 281 -4.46 12.80 27.11
C ASP A 281 -4.91 12.33 28.51
N LEU A 282 -5.88 11.42 28.61
CA LEU A 282 -6.33 10.89 29.91
C LEU A 282 -5.46 9.74 30.45
N LEU A 283 -4.66 9.09 29.60
CA LEU A 283 -3.69 8.06 30.03
C LEU A 283 -2.33 8.68 30.42
N ASN A 284 -1.94 9.79 29.77
CA ASN A 284 -0.68 10.48 30.09
C ASN A 284 -0.74 11.30 31.38
N ALA A 285 -1.92 11.75 31.81
CA ALA A 285 -2.10 12.37 33.12
C ALA A 285 -1.89 11.39 34.30
N GLY A 286 -2.10 10.08 34.08
CA GLY A 286 -1.87 9.03 35.09
C GLY A 286 -0.41 8.58 35.19
N LEU A 287 0.36 8.65 34.09
CA LEU A 287 1.77 8.22 34.07
C LEU A 287 2.75 9.30 34.54
N ALA A 288 2.38 10.58 34.47
CA ALA A 288 3.15 11.68 35.05
C ALA A 288 3.19 11.67 36.60
N SER A 289 2.28 10.93 37.25
CA SER A 289 2.30 10.72 38.70
C SER A 289 3.23 9.59 39.16
N LEU A 290 3.76 8.78 38.23
CA LEU A 290 4.64 7.63 38.54
C LEU A 290 6.12 7.90 38.19
N SER A 291 6.41 8.90 37.37
CA SER A 291 7.79 9.29 37.01
C SER A 291 8.50 10.14 38.08
N SER A 292 7.77 10.67 39.07
CA SER A 292 8.36 11.35 40.23
C SER A 292 8.94 10.40 41.29
N LEU A 293 8.71 9.08 41.16
CA LEU A 293 9.16 8.05 42.11
C LEU A 293 10.43 7.29 41.69
N PHE A 294 10.99 7.55 40.50
CA PHE A 294 12.18 6.85 39.98
C PHE A 294 13.35 7.78 39.63
N LYS A 295 13.43 8.96 40.27
CA LYS A 295 14.50 9.94 40.00
C LYS A 295 15.82 9.68 40.74
N ASP A 296 15.89 8.64 41.57
CA ASP A 296 17.09 8.26 42.31
C ASP A 296 17.55 6.84 41.92
N MET A 297 18.21 6.70 40.77
CA MET A 297 19.21 5.65 40.56
C MET A 297 20.07 5.97 39.33
N ASN A 298 21.20 6.64 39.58
CA ASN A 298 22.36 6.66 38.70
C ASN A 298 22.77 5.23 38.34
N LEU A 299 23.04 4.93 37.06
CA LEU A 299 24.24 4.15 36.74
C LEU A 299 24.73 4.34 35.30
N ILE A 300 26.02 4.60 35.26
CA ILE A 300 26.97 4.75 34.16
C ILE A 300 27.01 3.50 33.26
N ALA A 301 27.11 3.69 31.95
CA ALA A 301 27.90 2.81 31.08
C ALA A 301 28.32 3.55 29.79
N ARG A 302 29.58 3.32 29.41
CA ARG A 302 30.32 3.90 28.27
C ARG A 302 29.74 3.54 26.91
#